data_AF-A0A928CUQ6-F1
#
_entry.id   AF-A0A928CUQ6-F1
#
_cell.length_a   1.000
_cell.length_b   1.000
_cell.length_c   1.000
_cell.angle_alpha   90.00
_cell.angle_beta   90.00
_cell.angle_gamma   90.00
#
_symmetry.space_group_name_H-M   'P 1'
#
loop_
_entity.id
_entity.type
_entity.pdbx_description
1 polymer ?
#
loop_
_entity_poly.entity_id
_entity_poly.type
_entity_poly.pdbx_seq_one_letter_code
_entity_poly.pdbx_strand_id
1 'polypeptide(L)'
;MQKTLCALTGLLLTGALGALEIVSCRPGSDGTLIQWKDPAPAARWILVRRSPKKITTGNRIFAESFRFDAKAGKALIPAGDGGSCFYLLSELDELGRETCDYRIRTGPARETARKLSPVRFQVVIRDGKFLLVGPEIPLRNPERLVKFRLKTRTGKTVKEQGLDQPEFVLPSPVPGQIAEYAVCPVDFRGREAGAAKWFRYGDFPDFRISPVSNPAQNADVELQTRYPLAGSVSRIGFRITNAGGKAGKAKVAVTGQPKREITLESGKSAVLSFDWKPEKAGRHQLRVDITCEADRTPENNRLDLVLHAVGKPLHFIWYGPAANLIYATAAANDPAHWKRIGGRTLRITGRTGSAESFRKMFSPDDPSSGMQYDELGGKVKPEAYLAALREFRKTHPKVFVALWHIGGKPTPAIVRAVKDGTVDLLMPEIYYTWDRKIDGLKETIKRFRKLGILDKTAFGLGTASAYAGWGTAQQHAEYLEKQIALIRKFAPESPGLAFYSSATLPGVKEKVDDLCRKYYLEEGGRE
;
A
#
# COMPACT_ATOMS: atom_id res chain seq x y z
N MET A 1 25.27 69.71 57.83
CA MET A 1 24.19 68.97 57.12
C MET A 1 24.51 68.96 55.63
N GLN A 2 25.07 67.85 55.12
CA GLN A 2 25.30 67.63 53.68
C GLN A 2 23.97 67.28 53.00
N LYS A 3 23.61 68.02 51.94
CA LYS A 3 22.47 67.73 51.07
C LYS A 3 22.87 66.62 50.08
N THR A 4 22.28 65.43 50.22
CA THR A 4 22.45 64.33 49.27
C THR A 4 21.44 64.47 48.12
N LEU A 5 21.93 64.71 46.90
CA LEU A 5 21.14 64.66 45.67
C LEU A 5 20.70 63.21 45.40
N CYS A 6 19.39 62.95 45.27
CA CYS A 6 18.89 61.65 44.79
C CYS A 6 18.97 61.61 43.26
N ALA A 7 19.83 60.75 42.71
CA ALA A 7 19.85 60.44 41.28
C ALA A 7 18.79 59.39 40.94
N LEU A 8 17.95 59.69 39.95
CA LEU A 8 17.03 58.76 39.29
C LEU A 8 17.64 58.39 37.94
N THR A 9 18.04 57.14 37.75
CA THR A 9 18.53 56.63 36.46
C THR A 9 17.40 55.84 35.79
N GLY A 10 16.85 56.38 34.70
CA GLY A 10 15.90 55.67 33.84
C GLY A 10 16.61 54.83 32.80
N LEU A 11 16.20 53.57 32.62
CA LEU A 11 16.58 52.76 31.47
C LEU A 11 15.50 52.94 30.38
N LEU A 12 15.82 53.64 29.30
CA LEU A 12 14.94 53.81 28.14
C LEU A 12 15.09 52.62 27.20
N LEU A 13 14.04 51.80 27.07
CA LEU A 13 13.86 50.94 25.90
C LEU A 13 13.16 51.78 24.84
N THR A 14 13.91 52.21 23.83
CA THR A 14 13.43 53.14 22.79
C THR A 14 12.53 52.42 21.78
N GLY A 15 11.24 52.67 21.90
CA GLY A 15 10.27 52.60 20.81
C GLY A 15 9.41 53.85 20.89
N ALA A 16 9.54 54.73 19.89
CA ALA A 16 8.87 56.04 19.69
C ALA A 16 7.88 56.49 20.78
N LEU A 17 8.37 57.21 21.79
CA LEU A 17 7.52 57.90 22.78
C LEU A 17 8.12 59.27 23.10
N GLY A 18 7.24 60.29 23.14
CA GLY A 18 7.57 61.68 23.46
C GLY A 18 8.23 61.86 24.82
N ALA A 19 8.87 63.01 25.01
CA ALA A 19 9.68 63.31 26.19
C ALA A 19 8.84 63.28 27.48
N LEU A 20 9.30 62.51 28.47
CA LEU A 20 8.74 62.48 29.81
C LEU A 20 9.54 63.44 30.70
N GLU A 21 8.89 64.43 31.32
CA GLU A 21 9.55 65.42 32.18
C GLU A 21 9.08 65.26 33.63
N ILE A 22 10.01 65.11 34.57
CA ILE A 22 9.69 65.09 36.01
C ILE A 22 9.60 66.54 36.48
N VAL A 23 8.39 67.04 36.70
CA VAL A 23 8.14 68.47 36.92
C VAL A 23 8.49 68.94 38.33
N SER A 24 8.37 68.09 39.38
CA SER A 24 8.96 68.38 40.69
C SER A 24 9.06 67.16 41.61
N CYS A 25 10.11 67.10 42.42
CA CYS A 25 10.22 66.28 43.63
C CYS A 25 10.50 67.21 44.81
N ARG A 26 9.50 67.53 45.64
CA ARG A 26 9.74 68.24 46.90
C ARG A 26 10.01 67.22 48.02
N PRO A 27 11.11 67.33 48.77
CA PRO A 27 11.27 66.56 50.00
C PRO A 27 10.21 66.97 51.01
N GLY A 28 9.34 66.03 51.44
CA GLY A 28 8.32 66.26 52.47
C GLY A 28 6.89 66.51 51.97
N SER A 29 6.56 66.23 50.70
CA SER A 29 5.17 66.19 50.23
C SER A 29 4.71 64.75 49.94
N ASP A 30 3.41 64.51 50.10
CA ASP A 30 2.74 63.18 50.11
C ASP A 30 2.75 62.40 48.78
N GLY A 31 3.54 62.81 47.79
CA GLY A 31 3.63 62.11 46.50
C GLY A 31 4.60 62.75 45.52
N THR A 32 4.85 62.02 44.42
CA THR A 32 5.61 62.51 43.27
C THR A 32 4.64 62.80 42.12
N LEU A 33 4.68 64.02 41.58
CA LEU A 33 3.87 64.40 40.42
C LEU A 33 4.66 64.15 39.14
N ILE A 34 4.11 63.32 38.26
CA ILE A 34 4.64 63.09 36.92
C ILE A 34 3.64 63.66 35.92
N GLN A 35 4.11 64.48 34.98
CA GLN A 35 3.27 65.11 33.96
C GLN A 35 3.80 64.75 32.57
N TRP A 36 2.88 64.40 31.67
CA TRP A 36 3.20 64.11 30.27
C TRP A 36 2.97 65.36 29.41
N LYS A 37 3.97 65.76 28.62
CA LYS A 37 3.76 66.67 27.48
C LYS A 37 3.61 65.83 26.21
N ASP A 38 2.46 65.95 25.56
CA ASP A 38 2.08 65.28 24.29
C ASP A 38 2.16 63.73 24.29
N PRO A 39 1.18 63.03 24.91
CA PRO A 39 1.08 61.58 24.80
C PRO A 39 0.65 61.17 23.38
N ALA A 40 1.52 60.44 22.67
CA ALA A 40 1.13 59.76 21.44
C ALA A 40 0.09 58.66 21.76
N PRO A 41 -0.96 58.46 20.93
CA PRO A 41 -2.09 57.56 21.22
C PRO A 41 -1.74 56.06 21.35
N ALA A 42 -0.48 55.66 21.10
CA ALA A 42 -0.05 54.26 21.11
C ALA A 42 0.84 53.87 22.31
N ALA A 43 1.04 54.75 23.30
CA ALA A 43 1.84 54.45 24.48
C ALA A 43 1.08 53.54 25.47
N ARG A 44 1.24 52.21 25.35
CA ARG A 44 0.39 51.26 26.09
C ARG A 44 0.92 50.82 27.46
N TRP A 45 2.16 51.14 27.85
CA TRP A 45 2.73 50.68 29.13
C TRP A 45 3.79 51.64 29.68
N ILE A 46 3.83 51.84 31.00
CA ILE A 46 4.95 52.48 31.70
C ILE A 46 5.40 51.56 32.82
N LEU A 47 6.72 51.28 32.88
CA LEU A 47 7.35 50.57 33.98
C LEU A 47 8.18 51.56 34.80
N VAL A 48 7.71 51.96 35.97
CA VAL A 48 8.50 52.80 36.90
C VAL A 48 9.20 51.89 37.90
N ARG A 49 10.54 51.86 37.88
CA ARG A 49 11.35 51.15 38.87
C ARG A 49 11.93 52.14 39.86
N ARG A 50 11.54 52.05 41.13
CA ARG A 50 12.26 52.70 42.23
C ARG A 50 13.30 51.73 42.79
N SER A 51 14.57 52.13 42.86
CA SER A 51 15.64 51.28 43.40
C SER A 51 15.70 51.39 44.93
N PRO A 52 15.69 50.30 45.70
CA PRO A 52 15.71 50.39 47.16
C PRO A 52 17.13 50.64 47.70
N LYS A 53 17.25 51.48 48.75
CA LYS A 53 18.38 51.41 49.69
C LYS A 53 18.03 50.36 50.76
N LYS A 54 18.62 49.16 50.62
CA LYS A 54 18.49 47.98 51.50
C LYS A 54 17.12 47.29 51.53
N ILE A 55 17.14 45.96 51.44
CA ILE A 55 15.99 45.06 51.58
C ILE A 55 16.09 44.43 52.97
N THR A 56 15.12 44.68 53.84
CA THR A 56 14.83 43.83 55.00
C THR A 56 13.52 43.12 54.76
N THR A 57 13.53 41.80 54.95
CA THR A 57 12.41 40.89 54.73
C THR A 57 11.27 41.16 55.71
N GLY A 58 10.06 41.24 55.16
CA GLY A 58 8.81 41.23 55.92
C GLY A 58 8.16 42.59 55.99
N ASN A 59 7.34 42.94 54.99
CA ASN A 59 6.35 44.01 55.11
C ASN A 59 5.06 43.60 54.37
N ARG A 60 3.92 43.79 55.04
CA ARG A 60 2.58 43.69 54.47
C ARG A 60 2.34 44.91 53.57
N ILE A 61 1.81 44.70 52.38
CA ILE A 61 1.44 45.77 51.44
C ILE A 61 -0.02 46.13 51.71
N PHE A 62 -0.30 47.40 52.03
CA PHE A 62 -1.66 47.95 52.09
C PHE A 62 -2.14 48.29 50.68
N ALA A 63 -3.42 48.03 50.41
CA ALA A 63 -4.06 48.43 49.17
C ALA A 63 -4.46 49.90 49.27
N GLU A 64 -3.81 50.77 48.52
CA GLU A 64 -4.23 52.16 48.33
C GLU A 64 -4.75 52.34 46.91
N SER A 65 -5.93 52.96 46.80
CA SER A 65 -6.49 53.46 45.55
C SER A 65 -5.78 54.75 45.17
N PHE A 66 -5.53 54.97 43.87
CA PHE A 66 -5.04 56.24 43.36
C PHE A 66 -5.96 56.77 42.26
N ARG A 67 -6.04 58.11 42.17
CA ARG A 67 -6.85 58.83 41.19
C ARG A 67 -5.99 59.18 39.98
N PHE A 68 -6.50 58.88 38.79
CA PHE A 68 -5.93 59.33 37.53
C PHE A 68 -6.88 60.35 36.90
N ASP A 69 -6.37 61.54 36.57
CA ASP A 69 -7.11 62.54 35.79
C ASP A 69 -6.67 62.46 34.32
N ALA A 70 -7.53 61.86 33.51
CA ALA A 70 -7.28 61.61 32.10
C ALA A 70 -7.26 62.89 31.25
N LYS A 71 -7.98 63.96 31.63
CA LYS A 71 -7.98 65.23 30.89
C LYS A 71 -6.69 66.02 31.12
N ALA A 72 -6.11 65.91 32.31
CA ALA A 72 -4.88 66.64 32.66
C ALA A 72 -3.58 65.89 32.35
N GLY A 73 -3.62 64.60 32.03
CA GLY A 73 -2.43 63.76 31.81
C GLY A 73 -1.57 63.62 33.07
N LYS A 74 -2.19 63.66 34.26
CA LYS A 74 -1.52 63.65 35.56
C LYS A 74 -1.92 62.43 36.38
N ALA A 75 -0.91 61.76 36.93
CA ALA A 75 -1.07 60.71 37.93
C ALA A 75 -0.43 61.16 39.25
N LEU A 76 -1.16 61.05 40.36
CA LEU A 76 -0.61 61.24 41.70
C LEU A 76 -0.32 59.87 42.30
N ILE A 77 0.97 59.58 42.55
CA ILE A 77 1.39 58.34 43.20
C ILE A 77 1.71 58.68 44.66
N PRO A 78 0.96 58.14 45.64
CA PRO A 78 1.23 58.41 47.05
C PRO A 78 2.60 57.86 47.47
N ALA A 79 3.24 58.55 48.42
CA ALA A 79 4.53 58.16 48.96
C ALA A 79 4.39 56.91 49.85
N GLY A 80 4.60 55.72 49.29
CA GLY A 80 4.62 54.48 50.07
C GLY A 80 5.93 54.29 50.84
N ASP A 81 5.82 53.77 52.08
CA ASP A 81 6.94 53.42 52.94
C ASP A 81 7.68 52.17 52.43
N GLY A 82 8.85 52.40 51.80
CA GLY A 82 9.95 51.44 51.83
C GLY A 82 9.85 50.14 51.01
N GLY A 83 9.04 50.06 49.94
CA GLY A 83 8.98 48.86 49.08
C GLY A 83 8.99 49.15 47.57
N SER A 84 9.60 48.26 46.78
CA SER A 84 9.52 48.28 45.32
C SER A 84 8.10 47.92 44.87
N CYS A 85 7.35 48.87 44.31
CA CYS A 85 6.02 48.61 43.74
C CYS A 85 6.09 48.63 42.21
N PHE A 86 5.45 47.66 41.56
CA PHE A 86 5.19 47.67 40.13
C PHE A 86 3.70 47.91 39.92
N TYR A 87 3.33 48.92 39.15
CA TYR A 87 1.95 49.19 38.78
C TYR A 87 1.74 48.72 37.35
N LEU A 88 0.75 47.85 37.14
CA LEU A 88 0.31 47.42 35.82
C LEU A 88 -1.06 48.05 35.58
N LEU A 89 -1.15 49.02 34.67
CA LEU A 89 -2.41 49.59 34.22
C LEU A 89 -2.85 48.81 32.97
N SER A 90 -3.98 48.11 33.04
CA SER A 90 -4.57 47.43 31.88
C SER A 90 -5.78 48.22 31.38
N GLU A 91 -5.78 48.47 30.07
CA GLU A 91 -6.88 48.90 29.18
C GLU A 91 -7.83 50.02 29.67
N LEU A 92 -7.76 51.16 28.98
CA LEU A 92 -8.85 52.13 28.90
C LEU A 92 -9.87 51.59 27.89
N ASP A 93 -10.96 51.00 28.37
CA ASP A 93 -12.16 50.86 27.54
C ASP A 93 -12.76 52.25 27.32
N GLU A 94 -13.20 52.53 26.08
CA GLU A 94 -13.80 53.79 25.60
C GLU A 94 -15.16 54.10 26.26
N LEU A 95 -15.19 54.25 27.58
CA LEU A 95 -16.36 54.70 28.33
C LEU A 95 -16.03 56.04 28.98
N GLY A 96 -16.54 57.11 28.38
CA GLY A 96 -16.43 58.50 28.83
C GLY A 96 -17.04 58.74 30.22
N ARG A 97 -16.38 58.25 31.27
CA ARG A 97 -16.64 58.59 32.67
C ARG A 97 -15.48 59.41 33.20
N GLU A 98 -15.79 60.54 33.84
CA GLU A 98 -14.78 61.51 34.29
C GLU A 98 -13.95 61.05 35.50
N THR A 99 -14.28 59.92 36.13
CA THR A 99 -13.47 59.27 37.16
C THR A 99 -13.65 57.75 37.13
N CYS A 100 -12.54 56.99 37.18
CA CYS A 100 -12.53 55.54 37.31
C CYS A 100 -11.79 55.13 38.59
N ASP A 101 -12.43 54.36 39.46
CA ASP A 101 -11.79 53.69 40.60
C ASP A 101 -11.18 52.36 40.14
N TYR A 102 -9.85 52.24 40.18
CA TYR A 102 -9.15 51.00 39.86
C TYR A 102 -8.92 50.17 41.13
N ARG A 103 -9.39 48.91 41.15
CA ARG A 103 -8.98 47.92 42.16
C ARG A 103 -7.82 47.10 41.62
N ILE A 104 -6.64 47.27 42.22
CA ILE A 104 -5.50 46.39 41.97
C ILE A 104 -5.68 45.11 42.77
N ARG A 105 -5.67 43.96 42.10
CA ARG A 105 -5.46 42.67 42.77
C ARG A 105 -3.96 42.45 42.97
N THR A 106 -3.47 42.70 44.18
CA THR A 106 -2.13 42.27 44.60
C THR A 106 -2.19 40.82 45.07
N GLY A 107 -1.95 39.89 44.14
CA GLY A 107 -1.57 38.52 44.49
C GLY A 107 -0.05 38.41 44.52
N PRO A 108 0.55 37.47 45.29
CA PRO A 108 1.96 37.13 45.08
C PRO A 108 2.11 36.82 43.59
N ALA A 109 3.16 37.35 42.96
CA ALA A 109 3.62 36.88 41.67
C ALA A 109 4.04 35.42 41.86
N ARG A 110 3.07 34.50 41.94
CA ARG A 110 3.32 33.11 41.62
C ARG A 110 3.96 33.21 40.25
N GLU A 111 5.20 32.74 40.14
CA GLU A 111 5.64 32.09 38.92
C GLU A 111 4.56 31.05 38.62
N THR A 112 3.46 31.46 37.98
CA THR A 112 2.74 30.61 37.08
C THR A 112 3.83 30.24 36.10
N ALA A 113 4.48 29.11 36.36
CA ALA A 113 5.43 28.48 35.46
C ALA A 113 4.75 28.55 34.11
N ARG A 114 5.14 29.54 33.29
CA ARG A 114 4.46 29.89 32.05
C ARG A 114 4.71 28.67 31.18
N LYS A 115 3.76 27.73 31.21
CA LYS A 115 3.86 26.47 30.50
C LYS A 115 4.23 26.82 29.07
N LEU A 116 5.32 26.22 28.60
CA LEU A 116 5.69 26.30 27.19
C LEU A 116 4.43 25.97 26.39
N SER A 117 4.08 26.85 25.44
CA SER A 117 2.87 26.65 24.64
C SER A 117 3.04 25.41 23.77
N PRO A 118 1.97 24.65 23.52
CA PRO A 118 2.05 23.49 22.62
C PRO A 118 2.59 23.94 21.26
N VAL A 119 3.66 23.31 20.80
CA VAL A 119 4.24 23.58 19.49
C VAL A 119 3.53 22.74 18.45
N ARG A 120 3.14 23.34 17.33
CA ARG A 120 2.54 22.61 16.20
C ARG A 120 3.60 22.28 15.16
N PHE A 121 3.66 20.99 14.82
CA PHE A 121 4.42 20.47 13.70
C PHE A 121 3.43 19.95 12.66
N GLN A 122 3.73 20.13 11.37
CA GLN A 122 3.03 19.48 10.27
C GLN A 122 3.76 18.21 9.87
N VAL A 123 3.04 17.20 9.41
CA VAL A 123 3.66 16.06 8.71
C VAL A 123 3.67 16.39 7.23
N VAL A 124 4.84 16.34 6.61
CA VAL A 124 5.03 16.52 5.16
C VAL A 124 5.74 15.28 4.63
N ILE A 125 5.39 14.83 3.42
CA ILE A 125 6.14 13.78 2.73
C ILE A 125 7.06 14.46 1.70
N ARG A 126 8.37 14.21 1.79
CA ARG A 126 9.36 14.71 0.83
C ARG A 126 10.29 13.54 0.45
N ASP A 127 10.42 13.26 -0.84
CA ASP A 127 11.25 12.17 -1.37
C ASP A 127 10.98 10.80 -0.72
N GLY A 128 9.70 10.48 -0.50
CA GLY A 128 9.27 9.23 0.13
C GLY A 128 9.54 9.14 1.64
N LYS A 129 9.95 10.23 2.29
CA LYS A 129 10.20 10.30 3.73
C LYS A 129 9.16 11.15 4.42
N PHE A 130 8.68 10.66 5.56
CA PHE A 130 7.83 11.42 6.46
C PHE A 130 8.68 12.39 7.28
N LEU A 131 8.39 13.68 7.14
CA LEU A 131 9.03 14.76 7.88
C LEU A 131 8.02 15.38 8.84
N LEU A 132 8.40 15.60 10.10
CA LEU A 132 7.72 16.57 10.95
C LEU A 132 8.41 17.91 10.79
N VAL A 133 7.74 18.87 10.15
CA VAL A 133 8.24 20.22 9.87
C VAL A 133 7.52 21.20 10.80
N GLY A 134 8.26 22.06 11.48
CA GLY A 134 7.67 23.09 12.34
C GLY A 134 8.69 24.12 12.80
N PRO A 135 8.37 24.94 13.81
CA PRO A 135 7.02 25.21 14.28
C PRO A 135 6.23 26.08 13.27
N GLU A 136 4.93 25.81 13.09
CA GLU A 136 4.03 26.63 12.23
C GLU A 136 3.78 28.05 12.75
N ILE A 137 4.00 28.29 14.05
CA ILE A 137 3.65 29.52 14.76
C ILE A 137 4.90 30.00 15.51
N PRO A 138 5.19 31.32 15.58
CA PRO A 138 6.27 31.83 16.41
C PRO A 138 6.11 31.33 17.85
N LEU A 139 7.17 30.68 18.35
CA LEU A 139 7.22 30.12 19.70
C LEU A 139 7.01 31.25 20.72
N ARG A 140 6.20 31.02 21.75
CA ARG A 140 6.17 31.94 22.90
C ARG A 140 7.42 31.70 23.76
N ASN A 141 8.28 32.72 23.88
CA ASN A 141 9.57 32.67 24.57
C ASN A 141 10.60 31.73 23.89
N PRO A 142 10.93 31.94 22.60
CA PRO A 142 11.88 31.10 21.86
C PRO A 142 13.26 31.07 22.52
N GLU A 143 13.65 32.13 23.22
CA GLU A 143 14.95 32.30 23.89
C GLU A 143 15.19 31.29 25.02
N ARG A 144 14.14 30.59 25.49
CA ARG A 144 14.25 29.59 26.54
C ARG A 144 14.39 28.17 26.01
N LEU A 145 14.16 27.96 24.73
CA LEU A 145 14.24 26.66 24.08
C LEU A 145 15.66 26.46 23.54
N VAL A 146 16.16 25.23 23.60
CA VAL A 146 17.49 24.89 23.08
C VAL A 146 17.42 23.81 22.00
N LYS A 147 16.43 22.91 22.07
CA LYS A 147 16.25 21.83 21.12
C LYS A 147 14.83 21.26 21.13
N PHE A 148 14.55 20.41 20.17
CA PHE A 148 13.38 19.56 20.09
C PHE A 148 13.78 18.09 20.25
N ARG A 149 12.91 17.29 20.87
CA ARG A 149 13.11 15.86 21.11
C ARG A 149 11.94 15.07 20.55
N LEU A 150 12.20 14.17 19.61
CA LEU A 150 11.22 13.22 19.09
C LEU A 150 11.12 12.01 20.01
N LYS A 151 9.92 11.69 20.49
CA LYS A 151 9.66 10.57 21.40
C LYS A 151 8.62 9.61 20.85
N THR A 152 8.75 8.33 21.20
CA THR A 152 7.69 7.33 21.02
C THR A 152 6.62 7.44 22.10
N ARG A 153 5.46 6.77 21.92
CA ARG A 153 4.41 6.63 22.95
C ARG A 153 4.94 6.16 24.31
N THR A 154 5.93 5.27 24.30
CA THR A 154 6.56 4.73 25.52
C THR A 154 7.48 5.73 26.21
N GLY A 155 7.62 6.95 25.70
CA GLY A 155 8.49 7.99 26.23
C GLY A 155 9.95 7.87 25.80
N LYS A 156 10.32 6.85 25.01
CA LYS A 156 11.68 6.65 24.51
C LYS A 156 12.03 7.76 23.52
N THR A 157 13.16 8.42 23.75
CA THR A 157 13.74 9.37 22.81
C THR A 157 14.25 8.64 21.56
N VAL A 158 13.80 9.09 20.40
CA VAL A 158 14.20 8.56 19.09
C VAL A 158 15.30 9.44 18.48
N LYS A 159 15.11 10.76 18.55
CA LYS A 159 16.01 11.74 17.94
C LYS A 159 15.91 13.09 18.66
N GLU A 160 16.98 13.87 18.61
CA GLU A 160 17.00 15.28 19.04
C GLU A 160 17.51 16.16 17.90
N GLN A 161 17.02 17.40 17.83
CA GLN A 161 17.45 18.40 16.85
C GLN A 161 17.49 19.79 17.46
N GLY A 162 18.47 20.60 17.06
CA GLY A 162 18.56 22.01 17.43
C GLY A 162 17.40 22.83 16.86
N LEU A 163 17.27 24.08 17.33
CA LEU A 163 16.21 24.99 16.87
C LEU A 163 16.37 25.42 15.41
N ASP A 164 17.59 25.33 14.88
CA ASP A 164 18.00 25.66 13.52
C ASP A 164 17.61 24.59 12.48
N GLN A 165 17.26 23.38 12.92
CA GLN A 165 16.84 22.27 12.05
C GLN A 165 15.55 21.62 12.56
N PRO A 166 14.39 22.28 12.44
CA PRO A 166 13.14 21.78 13.01
C PRO A 166 12.43 20.77 12.08
N GLU A 167 13.20 19.96 11.34
CA GLU A 167 12.71 18.92 10.44
C GLU A 167 13.10 17.51 10.94
N PHE A 168 12.16 16.79 11.54
CA PHE A 168 12.41 15.41 11.95
C PHE A 168 12.03 14.42 10.85
N VAL A 169 13.02 13.73 10.28
CA VAL A 169 12.77 12.49 9.52
C VAL A 169 12.24 11.43 10.50
N LEU A 170 10.98 11.03 10.32
CA LEU A 170 10.40 9.94 11.11
C LEU A 170 11.04 8.61 10.69
N PRO A 171 11.39 7.73 11.62
CA PRO A 171 11.79 6.37 11.27
C PRO A 171 10.63 5.69 10.55
N SER A 172 10.89 5.00 9.44
CA SER A 172 9.93 4.05 8.88
C SER A 172 9.61 3.02 9.97
N PRO A 173 8.37 2.89 10.43
CA PRO A 173 8.03 1.88 11.40
C PRO A 173 8.13 0.51 10.77
N VAL A 174 8.25 -0.49 11.63
CA VAL A 174 8.11 -1.88 11.23
C VAL A 174 6.72 -2.06 10.59
N PRO A 175 6.64 -2.71 9.41
CA PRO A 175 5.36 -3.00 8.77
C PRO A 175 4.34 -3.59 9.75
N GLY A 176 3.13 -3.02 9.79
CA GLY A 176 2.05 -3.47 10.69
C GLY A 176 2.06 -2.87 12.09
N GLN A 177 3.06 -2.07 12.48
CA GLN A 177 3.04 -1.33 13.74
C GLN A 177 2.58 0.11 13.55
N ILE A 178 1.62 0.54 14.39
CA ILE A 178 1.28 1.95 14.52
C ILE A 178 2.33 2.58 15.43
N ALA A 179 3.31 3.26 14.84
CA ALA A 179 4.23 4.09 15.62
C ALA A 179 3.58 5.44 15.90
N GLU A 180 3.53 5.82 17.18
CA GLU A 180 3.10 7.15 17.59
C GLU A 180 4.32 7.94 18.05
N TYR A 181 4.49 9.13 17.47
CA TYR A 181 5.57 10.05 17.78
C TYR A 181 5.04 11.36 18.34
N ALA A 182 5.78 11.98 19.23
CA ALA A 182 5.53 13.36 19.65
C ALA A 182 6.85 14.14 19.66
N VAL A 183 6.77 15.42 19.31
CA VAL A 183 7.91 16.33 19.44
C VAL A 183 7.76 17.12 20.74
N CYS A 184 8.75 17.02 21.60
CA CYS A 184 8.82 17.72 22.89
C CYS A 184 9.85 18.85 22.79
N PRO A 185 9.44 20.12 22.92
CA PRO A 185 10.38 21.23 23.15
C PRO A 185 11.16 21.03 24.45
N VAL A 186 12.46 21.29 24.42
CA VAL A 186 13.36 21.15 25.57
C VAL A 186 13.96 22.51 25.93
N ASP A 187 13.84 22.91 27.19
CA ASP A 187 14.41 24.15 27.70
C ASP A 187 15.92 24.03 28.02
N PHE A 188 16.59 25.14 28.26
CA PHE A 188 18.02 25.17 28.62
C PHE A 188 18.38 24.40 29.90
N ARG A 189 17.39 24.01 30.72
CA ARG A 189 17.56 23.17 31.92
C ARG A 189 17.31 21.69 31.62
N GLY A 190 17.10 21.33 30.36
CA GLY A 190 16.80 19.95 29.93
C GLY A 190 15.36 19.50 30.21
N ARG A 191 14.46 20.41 30.63
CA ARG A 191 13.07 20.06 30.94
C ARG A 191 12.24 20.06 29.68
N GLU A 192 11.38 19.06 29.56
CA GLU A 192 10.45 18.94 28.44
C GLU A 192 9.17 19.73 28.72
N ALA A 193 8.70 20.45 27.70
CA ALA A 193 7.32 20.89 27.66
C ALA A 193 6.38 19.70 27.51
N GLY A 194 5.09 19.90 27.81
CA GLY A 194 4.06 18.93 27.42
C GLY A 194 4.19 18.58 25.94
N ALA A 195 4.11 17.29 25.63
CA ALA A 195 4.29 16.78 24.28
C ALA A 195 3.43 17.55 23.26
N ALA A 196 4.01 17.88 22.10
CA ALA A 196 3.21 18.25 20.94
C ALA A 196 2.25 17.10 20.61
N LYS A 197 1.13 17.43 19.96
CA LYS A 197 0.10 16.46 19.52
C LYS A 197 0.76 15.18 18.98
N TRP A 198 0.31 14.02 19.45
CA TRP A 198 0.81 12.73 18.97
C TRP A 198 0.50 12.55 17.48
N PHE A 199 1.53 12.22 16.71
CA PHE A 199 1.46 11.84 15.31
C PHE A 199 1.45 10.32 15.21
N ARG A 200 0.41 9.74 14.62
CA ARG A 200 0.35 8.30 14.37
C ARG A 200 0.76 8.05 12.94
N TYR A 201 1.83 7.30 12.74
CA TYR A 201 2.27 6.90 11.40
C TYR A 201 1.23 6.04 10.68
N GLY A 202 0.34 5.36 11.42
CA GLY A 202 -0.80 4.66 10.87
C GLY A 202 -1.83 5.58 10.20
N ASP A 203 -1.81 6.89 10.42
CA ASP A 203 -2.86 7.82 9.94
C ASP A 203 -2.72 8.22 8.47
N PHE A 204 -1.87 7.55 7.69
CA PHE A 204 -1.69 7.80 6.26
C PHE A 204 -2.24 6.64 5.43
N PRO A 205 -2.70 6.90 4.18
CA PRO A 205 -2.95 5.84 3.21
C PRO A 205 -1.70 5.01 2.96
N ASP A 206 -1.87 3.72 2.72
CA ASP A 206 -0.79 2.80 2.37
C ASP A 206 -1.30 1.90 1.26
N PHE A 207 -1.24 2.41 0.02
CA PHE A 207 -1.64 1.60 -1.11
C PHE A 207 -0.60 0.52 -1.33
N ARG A 208 -1.06 -0.67 -1.73
CA ARG A 208 -0.17 -1.78 -2.04
C ARG A 208 -0.75 -2.70 -3.08
N ILE A 209 0.16 -3.32 -3.80
CA ILE A 209 -0.07 -4.45 -4.69
C ILE A 209 1.07 -5.45 -4.48
N SER A 210 0.77 -6.75 -4.45
CA SER A 210 1.81 -7.78 -4.31
C SER A 210 2.87 -7.64 -5.41
N PRO A 211 4.18 -7.67 -5.08
CA PRO A 211 5.27 -7.51 -6.04
C PRO A 211 5.58 -8.80 -6.83
N VAL A 212 4.83 -9.87 -6.59
CA VAL A 212 5.06 -11.17 -7.25
C VAL A 212 4.79 -11.05 -8.75
N SER A 213 5.82 -11.24 -9.56
CA SER A 213 5.77 -10.98 -11.01
C SER A 213 4.97 -12.00 -11.82
N ASN A 214 4.63 -13.16 -11.25
CA ASN A 214 3.86 -14.18 -11.95
C ASN A 214 2.38 -14.20 -11.49
N PRO A 215 1.41 -14.08 -12.39
CA PRO A 215 -0.02 -14.09 -12.03
C PRO A 215 -0.49 -15.35 -11.30
N ALA A 216 0.12 -16.52 -11.55
CA ALA A 216 -0.27 -17.77 -10.88
C ALA A 216 -0.07 -17.65 -9.36
N GLN A 217 1.04 -17.02 -8.96
CA GLN A 217 1.46 -16.88 -7.57
C GLN A 217 1.02 -15.53 -6.96
N ASN A 218 0.61 -14.57 -7.79
CA ASN A 218 0.16 -13.25 -7.34
C ASN A 218 -1.36 -13.21 -7.13
N ALA A 219 -1.81 -13.30 -5.87
CA ALA A 219 -3.22 -13.25 -5.50
C ALA A 219 -3.93 -11.93 -5.85
N ASP A 220 -3.18 -10.84 -6.08
CA ASP A 220 -3.71 -9.55 -6.45
C ASP A 220 -3.91 -9.39 -7.97
N VAL A 221 -3.56 -10.40 -8.77
CA VAL A 221 -3.75 -10.38 -10.22
C VAL A 221 -4.85 -11.36 -10.62
N GLU A 222 -5.76 -10.85 -11.45
CA GLU A 222 -6.85 -11.62 -12.06
C GLU A 222 -6.71 -11.56 -13.58
N LEU A 223 -6.87 -12.69 -14.28
CA LEU A 223 -6.79 -12.78 -15.73
C LEU A 223 -8.09 -13.38 -16.25
N GLN A 224 -8.62 -12.83 -17.35
CA GLN A 224 -9.72 -13.46 -18.07
C GLN A 224 -9.26 -14.72 -18.81
N THR A 225 -8.04 -14.71 -19.34
CA THR A 225 -7.44 -15.84 -20.06
C THR A 225 -5.98 -15.96 -19.69
N ARG A 226 -5.54 -17.17 -19.33
CA ARG A 226 -4.16 -17.44 -18.87
C ARG A 226 -3.12 -17.03 -19.91
N TYR A 227 -3.36 -17.43 -21.16
CA TYR A 227 -2.52 -17.15 -22.32
C TYR A 227 -3.38 -16.58 -23.45
N PRO A 228 -3.57 -15.25 -23.52
CA PRO A 228 -4.37 -14.66 -24.58
C PRO A 228 -3.70 -14.81 -25.94
N LEU A 229 -4.53 -14.91 -26.98
CA LEU A 229 -4.06 -14.90 -28.36
C LEU A 229 -3.48 -13.54 -28.71
N ALA A 230 -2.36 -13.53 -29.42
CA ALA A 230 -1.86 -12.32 -30.06
C ALA A 230 -2.96 -11.71 -30.96
N GLY A 231 -3.13 -10.40 -30.88
CA GLY A 231 -4.18 -9.65 -31.56
C GLY A 231 -5.57 -9.75 -30.92
N SER A 232 -5.76 -10.50 -29.83
CA SER A 232 -7.03 -10.59 -29.10
C SER A 232 -7.02 -9.75 -27.83
N VAL A 233 -8.17 -9.16 -27.49
CA VAL A 233 -8.35 -8.44 -26.22
C VAL A 233 -8.57 -9.45 -25.10
N SER A 234 -7.85 -9.28 -24.00
CA SER A 234 -8.05 -10.02 -22.74
C SER A 234 -8.05 -9.06 -21.58
N ARG A 235 -8.97 -9.27 -20.64
CA ARG A 235 -9.06 -8.44 -19.43
C ARG A 235 -8.06 -8.89 -18.38
N ILE A 236 -7.36 -7.92 -17.77
CA ILE A 236 -6.47 -8.11 -16.61
C ILE A 236 -7.01 -7.25 -15.47
N GLY A 237 -7.18 -7.84 -14.29
CA GLY A 237 -7.57 -7.19 -13.05
C GLY A 237 -6.39 -7.08 -12.08
N PHE A 238 -6.30 -5.94 -11.40
CA PHE A 238 -5.35 -5.68 -10.33
C PHE A 238 -6.10 -5.30 -9.06
N ARG A 239 -5.97 -6.11 -8.02
CA ARG A 239 -6.49 -5.84 -6.68
C ARG A 239 -5.51 -4.92 -5.98
N ILE A 240 -5.97 -3.71 -5.67
CA ILE A 240 -5.21 -2.72 -4.94
C ILE A 240 -5.84 -2.56 -3.57
N THR A 241 -5.02 -2.57 -2.53
CA THR A 241 -5.47 -2.46 -1.15
C THR A 241 -4.90 -1.21 -0.51
N ASN A 242 -5.71 -0.46 0.22
CA ASN A 242 -5.22 0.56 1.14
C ASN A 242 -5.08 -0.06 2.54
N ALA A 243 -3.87 -0.44 2.92
CA ALA A 243 -3.55 -0.99 4.24
C ALA A 243 -3.27 0.09 5.30
N GLY A 244 -3.44 1.36 4.94
CA GLY A 244 -3.21 2.51 5.79
C GLY A 244 -4.40 2.75 6.71
N GLY A 245 -4.25 3.63 7.70
CA GLY A 245 -5.28 3.93 8.69
C GLY A 245 -6.22 5.07 8.28
N LYS A 246 -6.08 5.63 7.08
CA LYS A 246 -7.01 6.62 6.52
C LYS A 246 -7.38 6.30 5.08
N ALA A 247 -8.53 6.83 4.67
CA ALA A 247 -8.89 6.90 3.27
C ALA A 247 -7.84 7.69 2.48
N GLY A 248 -7.61 7.29 1.24
CA GLY A 248 -6.68 7.96 0.34
C GLY A 248 -7.18 7.97 -1.09
N LYS A 249 -6.59 8.84 -1.91
CA LYS A 249 -6.76 8.86 -3.36
C LYS A 249 -5.42 8.52 -4.01
N ALA A 250 -5.44 7.60 -4.97
CA ALA A 250 -4.25 7.18 -5.71
C ALA A 250 -4.51 7.19 -7.22
N LYS A 251 -3.46 7.44 -7.99
CA LYS A 251 -3.43 7.29 -9.44
C LYS A 251 -2.74 5.98 -9.78
N VAL A 252 -3.36 5.15 -10.61
CA VAL A 252 -2.84 3.86 -11.05
C VAL A 252 -2.51 3.97 -12.52
N ALA A 253 -1.24 3.73 -12.85
CA ALA A 253 -0.74 3.66 -14.22
C ALA A 253 -0.37 2.21 -14.56
N VAL A 254 -0.80 1.73 -15.72
CA VAL A 254 -0.41 0.43 -16.26
C VAL A 254 0.24 0.66 -17.63
N THR A 255 1.34 -0.02 -17.94
CA THR A 255 2.04 0.12 -19.23
C THR A 255 1.08 0.06 -20.42
N GLY A 256 1.09 1.11 -21.24
CA GLY A 256 0.27 1.19 -22.46
C GLY A 256 -1.23 1.42 -22.20
N GLN A 257 -1.65 1.72 -20.98
CA GLN A 257 -3.05 1.92 -20.61
C GLN A 257 -3.31 3.33 -20.06
N PRO A 258 -4.53 3.87 -20.20
CA PRO A 258 -4.92 5.12 -19.55
C PRO A 258 -4.78 5.03 -18.03
N LYS A 259 -4.27 6.10 -17.41
CA LYS A 259 -4.21 6.23 -15.95
C LYS A 259 -5.63 6.26 -15.37
N ARG A 260 -5.82 5.64 -14.21
CA ARG A 260 -7.09 5.66 -13.48
C ARG A 260 -6.90 6.18 -12.07
N GLU A 261 -7.90 6.88 -11.56
CA GLU A 261 -7.92 7.30 -10.16
C GLU A 261 -8.78 6.34 -9.35
N ILE A 262 -8.35 6.05 -8.13
CA ILE A 262 -9.11 5.30 -7.13
C ILE A 262 -9.12 6.03 -5.81
N THR A 263 -10.22 5.91 -5.09
CA THR A 263 -10.34 6.32 -3.69
C THR A 263 -10.68 5.08 -2.89
N LEU A 264 -9.87 4.78 -1.87
CA LEU A 264 -10.06 3.62 -1.02
C LEU A 264 -10.07 4.04 0.44
N GLU A 265 -11.11 3.63 1.15
CA GLU A 265 -11.15 3.66 2.62
C GLU A 265 -10.05 2.77 3.21
N SER A 266 -9.71 3.04 4.48
CA SER A 266 -8.76 2.22 5.24
C SER A 266 -9.19 0.74 5.27
N GLY A 267 -8.25 -0.15 4.99
CA GLY A 267 -8.46 -1.60 4.98
C GLY A 267 -9.29 -2.13 3.82
N LYS A 268 -9.70 -1.29 2.87
CA LYS A 268 -10.48 -1.71 1.70
C LYS A 268 -9.59 -2.01 0.50
N SER A 269 -10.11 -2.85 -0.39
CA SER A 269 -9.50 -3.17 -1.67
C SER A 269 -10.48 -2.90 -2.81
N ALA A 270 -9.95 -2.54 -3.98
CA ALA A 270 -10.71 -2.52 -5.23
C ALA A 270 -9.96 -3.27 -6.33
N VAL A 271 -10.70 -3.85 -7.26
CA VAL A 271 -10.13 -4.45 -8.47
C VAL A 271 -10.25 -3.45 -9.61
N LEU A 272 -9.11 -3.05 -10.18
CA LEU A 272 -9.05 -2.27 -11.40
C LEU A 272 -8.79 -3.18 -12.59
N SER A 273 -9.68 -3.15 -13.58
CA SER A 273 -9.52 -3.99 -14.77
C SER A 273 -9.20 -3.18 -16.02
N PHE A 274 -8.27 -3.69 -16.82
CA PHE A 274 -7.79 -3.12 -18.07
C PHE A 274 -7.93 -4.13 -19.20
N ASP A 275 -8.22 -3.63 -20.39
CA ASP A 275 -8.27 -4.44 -21.61
C ASP A 275 -6.88 -4.43 -22.24
N TRP A 276 -6.25 -5.61 -22.28
CA TRP A 276 -4.91 -5.79 -22.83
C TRP A 276 -4.97 -6.57 -24.14
N LYS A 277 -4.34 -6.03 -25.18
CA LYS A 277 -4.26 -6.63 -26.51
C LYS A 277 -2.79 -6.80 -26.90
N PRO A 278 -2.15 -7.95 -26.63
CA PRO A 278 -0.79 -8.19 -27.08
C PRO A 278 -0.74 -8.23 -28.61
N GLU A 279 0.12 -7.44 -29.25
CA GLU A 279 0.22 -7.43 -30.71
C GLU A 279 0.91 -8.67 -31.27
N LYS A 280 1.83 -9.27 -30.49
CA LYS A 280 2.64 -10.43 -30.89
C LYS A 280 2.62 -11.51 -29.81
N ALA A 281 2.82 -12.75 -30.23
CA ALA A 281 3.06 -13.85 -29.31
C ALA A 281 4.41 -13.68 -28.59
N GLY A 282 4.58 -14.36 -27.46
CA GLY A 282 5.80 -14.34 -26.65
C GLY A 282 5.62 -13.66 -25.30
N ARG A 283 6.75 -13.32 -24.68
CA ARG A 283 6.82 -12.73 -23.34
C ARG A 283 6.57 -11.23 -23.39
N HIS A 284 5.72 -10.74 -22.50
CA HIS A 284 5.39 -9.34 -22.30
C HIS A 284 5.65 -8.94 -20.85
N GLN A 285 6.09 -7.70 -20.64
CA GLN A 285 6.24 -7.11 -19.31
C GLN A 285 5.26 -5.95 -19.18
N LEU A 286 4.37 -6.03 -18.18
CA LEU A 286 3.48 -4.94 -17.79
C LEU A 286 3.95 -4.39 -16.45
N ARG A 287 4.10 -3.08 -16.37
CA ARG A 287 4.35 -2.39 -15.10
C ARG A 287 3.07 -1.74 -14.62
N VAL A 288 2.79 -1.93 -13.33
CA VAL A 288 1.77 -1.19 -12.59
C VAL A 288 2.48 -0.29 -11.61
N ASP A 289 2.20 1.00 -11.67
CA ASP A 289 2.66 2.00 -10.71
C ASP A 289 1.45 2.66 -10.05
N ILE A 290 1.42 2.66 -8.72
CA ILE A 290 0.43 3.35 -7.90
C ILE A 290 1.09 4.61 -7.35
N THR A 291 0.48 5.77 -7.53
CA THR A 291 1.01 7.05 -7.03
C THR A 291 -0.02 7.66 -6.09
N CYS A 292 0.35 7.77 -4.83
CA CYS A 292 -0.37 8.53 -3.82
C CYS A 292 0.64 9.48 -3.14
N GLU A 293 0.35 10.77 -3.14
CA GLU A 293 1.25 11.79 -2.58
C GLU A 293 1.44 11.62 -1.07
N ALA A 294 0.40 11.15 -0.39
CA ALA A 294 0.38 10.88 1.03
C ALA A 294 0.68 9.41 1.39
N ASP A 295 1.23 8.63 0.44
CA ASP A 295 1.44 7.19 0.66
C ASP A 295 2.49 6.91 1.72
N ARG A 296 2.16 5.96 2.59
CA ARG A 296 3.02 5.47 3.65
C ARG A 296 4.24 4.71 3.15
N THR A 297 4.09 3.91 2.11
CA THR A 297 5.11 2.95 1.68
C THR A 297 5.19 2.91 0.16
N PRO A 298 5.69 3.99 -0.50
CA PRO A 298 5.73 4.09 -1.96
C PRO A 298 6.43 2.93 -2.68
N GLU A 299 7.31 2.20 -2.00
CA GLU A 299 8.00 1.02 -2.53
C GLU A 299 7.08 -0.18 -2.77
N ASN A 300 5.93 -0.27 -2.08
CA ASN A 300 4.94 -1.34 -2.26
C ASN A 300 3.91 -1.03 -3.36
N ASN A 301 4.08 0.09 -4.05
CA ASN A 301 3.17 0.59 -5.06
C ASN A 301 3.56 0.20 -6.49
N ARG A 302 4.50 -0.73 -6.66
CA ARG A 302 4.96 -1.19 -7.96
C ARG A 302 4.82 -2.70 -8.12
N LEU A 303 4.31 -3.10 -9.28
CA LEU A 303 4.33 -4.49 -9.75
C LEU A 303 4.91 -4.53 -11.17
N ASP A 304 5.95 -5.33 -11.37
CA ASP A 304 6.44 -5.74 -12.69
C ASP A 304 5.90 -7.14 -13.00
N LEU A 305 4.83 -7.21 -13.79
CA LEU A 305 4.13 -8.44 -14.16
C LEU A 305 4.71 -9.02 -15.46
N VAL A 306 4.97 -10.33 -15.47
CA VAL A 306 5.35 -11.07 -16.68
C VAL A 306 4.15 -11.86 -17.19
N LEU A 307 3.77 -11.60 -18.42
CA LEU A 307 2.68 -12.29 -19.12
C LEU A 307 3.20 -12.95 -20.40
N HIS A 308 2.48 -13.96 -20.88
CA HIS A 308 2.75 -14.61 -22.15
C HIS A 308 1.51 -14.54 -23.04
N ALA A 309 1.70 -14.10 -24.27
CA ALA A 309 0.71 -14.20 -25.34
C ALA A 309 1.09 -15.32 -26.29
N VAL A 310 0.11 -15.95 -26.93
CA VAL A 310 0.33 -17.13 -27.79
C VAL A 310 -0.27 -16.91 -29.18
N GLY A 311 0.32 -17.53 -30.20
CA GLY A 311 -0.22 -17.43 -31.57
C GLY A 311 -1.46 -18.30 -31.82
N LYS A 312 -1.71 -19.26 -30.93
CA LYS A 312 -2.82 -20.22 -31.00
C LYS A 312 -3.20 -20.67 -29.59
N PRO A 313 -4.41 -21.23 -29.38
CA PRO A 313 -4.81 -21.73 -28.07
C PRO A 313 -3.81 -22.75 -27.53
N LEU A 314 -3.52 -22.66 -26.24
CA LEU A 314 -2.52 -23.48 -25.56
C LEU A 314 -3.13 -24.17 -24.35
N HIS A 315 -2.82 -25.45 -24.17
CA HIS A 315 -3.39 -26.33 -23.18
C HIS A 315 -2.29 -27.14 -22.48
N PHE A 316 -2.07 -26.86 -21.19
CA PHE A 316 -1.27 -27.67 -20.27
C PHE A 316 -2.20 -28.21 -19.19
N ILE A 317 -2.69 -29.43 -19.42
CA ILE A 317 -3.73 -30.03 -18.60
C ILE A 317 -3.12 -31.02 -17.62
N TRP A 318 -3.42 -30.87 -16.34
CA TRP A 318 -2.92 -31.74 -15.29
C TRP A 318 -4.06 -32.55 -14.68
N TYR A 319 -3.93 -33.88 -14.74
CA TYR A 319 -4.76 -34.79 -13.96
C TYR A 319 -4.18 -34.92 -12.55
N GLY A 320 -4.84 -34.30 -11.57
CA GLY A 320 -4.41 -34.23 -10.17
C GLY A 320 -4.13 -32.81 -9.68
N PRO A 321 -3.60 -32.63 -8.45
CA PRO A 321 -3.31 -31.32 -7.89
C PRO A 321 -2.24 -30.58 -8.69
N ALA A 322 -2.55 -29.34 -9.09
CA ALA A 322 -1.66 -28.48 -9.88
C ALA A 322 -1.75 -26.98 -9.54
N ALA A 323 -2.35 -26.61 -8.39
CA ALA A 323 -2.56 -25.19 -8.03
C ALA A 323 -1.25 -24.43 -7.74
N ASN A 324 -0.14 -25.15 -7.50
CA ASN A 324 1.20 -24.57 -7.33
C ASN A 324 1.99 -24.48 -8.64
N LEU A 325 1.48 -25.04 -9.74
CA LEU A 325 2.15 -25.01 -11.03
C LEU A 325 1.92 -23.67 -11.70
N ILE A 326 3.01 -23.12 -12.24
CA ILE A 326 3.05 -21.77 -12.76
C ILE A 326 2.47 -21.73 -14.17
N TYR A 327 2.72 -22.72 -15.03
CA TYR A 327 2.36 -22.65 -16.44
C TYR A 327 1.12 -23.47 -16.79
N ALA A 328 0.68 -24.37 -15.93
CA ALA A 328 -0.57 -25.09 -16.07
C ALA A 328 -1.75 -24.19 -16.49
N THR A 329 -2.59 -24.68 -17.40
CA THR A 329 -3.78 -23.97 -17.86
C THR A 329 -5.07 -24.53 -17.28
N ALA A 330 -5.04 -25.81 -16.86
CA ALA A 330 -6.21 -26.46 -16.33
C ALA A 330 -5.86 -27.63 -15.41
N ALA A 331 -6.69 -27.84 -14.38
CA ALA A 331 -6.66 -29.00 -13.51
C ALA A 331 -8.03 -29.22 -12.84
N ALA A 332 -8.18 -30.29 -12.05
CA ALA A 332 -9.47 -30.63 -11.45
C ALA A 332 -9.75 -29.98 -10.08
N ASN A 333 -8.73 -29.38 -9.44
CA ASN A 333 -8.79 -28.84 -8.09
C ASN A 333 -8.84 -27.30 -8.08
N ASP A 334 -9.28 -26.69 -6.97
CA ASP A 334 -9.25 -25.24 -6.72
C ASP A 334 -9.89 -24.34 -7.82
N PRO A 335 -11.23 -24.34 -7.93
CA PRO A 335 -11.92 -23.53 -8.94
C PRO A 335 -11.67 -22.03 -8.84
N ALA A 336 -11.54 -21.50 -7.62
CA ALA A 336 -11.31 -20.09 -7.40
C ALA A 336 -9.95 -19.66 -7.94
N HIS A 337 -8.90 -20.47 -7.72
CA HIS A 337 -7.59 -20.22 -8.28
C HIS A 337 -7.60 -20.21 -9.81
N TRP A 338 -8.12 -21.26 -10.45
CA TRP A 338 -8.09 -21.35 -11.92
C TRP A 338 -8.89 -20.23 -12.57
N LYS A 339 -10.08 -19.92 -12.04
CA LYS A 339 -10.88 -18.79 -12.51
C LYS A 339 -10.12 -17.48 -12.40
N ARG A 340 -9.45 -17.24 -11.26
CA ARG A 340 -8.65 -16.03 -11.04
C ARG A 340 -7.55 -15.88 -12.07
N ILE A 341 -6.83 -16.96 -12.40
CA ILE A 341 -5.67 -16.88 -13.29
C ILE A 341 -6.01 -17.08 -14.77
N GLY A 342 -7.29 -17.06 -15.12
CA GLY A 342 -7.77 -17.25 -16.50
C GLY A 342 -7.56 -18.66 -17.03
N GLY A 343 -7.34 -19.64 -16.12
CA GLY A 343 -7.28 -21.06 -16.43
C GLY A 343 -8.66 -21.72 -16.35
N ARG A 344 -8.66 -23.06 -16.37
CA ARG A 344 -9.89 -23.86 -16.33
C ARG A 344 -9.86 -24.88 -15.20
N THR A 345 -10.97 -25.06 -14.54
CA THR A 345 -11.21 -26.23 -13.70
C THR A 345 -11.92 -27.30 -14.49
N LEU A 346 -11.33 -28.48 -14.58
CA LEU A 346 -11.92 -29.61 -15.28
C LEU A 346 -12.55 -30.58 -14.29
N ARG A 347 -13.87 -30.73 -14.35
CA ARG A 347 -14.55 -31.79 -13.62
C ARG A 347 -14.25 -33.11 -14.32
N ILE A 348 -13.58 -34.00 -13.60
CA ILE A 348 -13.20 -35.32 -14.11
C ILE A 348 -14.42 -36.23 -14.02
N THR A 349 -14.68 -36.95 -15.09
CA THR A 349 -15.70 -37.99 -15.19
C THR A 349 -15.01 -39.28 -15.64
N GLY A 350 -15.16 -40.35 -14.87
CA GLY A 350 -14.49 -41.63 -15.14
C GLY A 350 -15.33 -42.60 -15.97
N ARG A 351 -14.80 -43.82 -16.16
CA ARG A 351 -15.40 -44.92 -16.94
C ARG A 351 -16.86 -45.27 -16.63
N THR A 352 -17.36 -44.90 -15.45
CA THR A 352 -18.70 -45.26 -14.95
C THR A 352 -19.72 -44.11 -15.01
N GLY A 353 -19.34 -42.93 -15.51
CA GLY A 353 -20.26 -41.79 -15.63
C GLY A 353 -21.29 -42.00 -16.74
N SER A 354 -22.57 -41.85 -16.43
CA SER A 354 -23.64 -41.82 -17.43
C SER A 354 -23.80 -40.43 -18.04
N ALA A 355 -24.36 -40.33 -19.25
CA ALA A 355 -24.82 -39.10 -19.89
C ALA A 355 -25.54 -38.11 -18.94
N GLU A 356 -26.29 -38.65 -17.99
CA GLU A 356 -27.11 -37.90 -17.06
C GLU A 356 -26.31 -37.35 -15.88
N SER A 357 -25.23 -38.02 -15.47
CA SER A 357 -24.35 -37.49 -14.42
C SER A 357 -23.71 -36.17 -14.87
N PHE A 358 -23.43 -36.00 -16.17
CA PHE A 358 -22.92 -34.75 -16.74
C PHE A 358 -23.83 -33.55 -16.49
N ARG A 359 -25.15 -33.70 -16.68
CA ARG A 359 -26.10 -32.59 -16.52
C ARG A 359 -26.12 -32.01 -15.11
N LYS A 360 -25.77 -32.82 -14.10
CA LYS A 360 -25.77 -32.42 -12.68
C LYS A 360 -24.43 -31.79 -12.23
N MET A 361 -23.37 -31.90 -13.04
CA MET A 361 -22.01 -31.54 -12.64
C MET A 361 -21.56 -30.14 -13.10
N PHE A 362 -22.32 -29.47 -13.97
CA PHE A 362 -21.92 -28.19 -14.56
C PHE A 362 -22.93 -27.09 -14.28
N SER A 363 -22.43 -25.93 -13.89
CA SER A 363 -23.15 -24.68 -14.06
C SER A 363 -22.93 -24.20 -15.50
N PRO A 364 -23.98 -24.00 -16.32
CA PRO A 364 -23.87 -23.48 -17.68
C PRO A 364 -23.14 -22.14 -17.76
N ASP A 365 -23.14 -21.38 -16.67
CA ASP A 365 -22.76 -19.98 -16.62
C ASP A 365 -21.29 -19.74 -16.25
N ASP A 366 -20.52 -20.79 -15.94
CA ASP A 366 -19.11 -20.64 -15.55
C ASP A 366 -18.14 -21.01 -16.70
N PRO A 367 -17.58 -20.03 -17.42
CA PRO A 367 -16.63 -20.29 -18.50
C PRO A 367 -15.28 -20.85 -18.02
N SER A 368 -14.99 -20.76 -16.71
CA SER A 368 -13.82 -21.40 -16.10
C SER A 368 -14.05 -22.88 -15.79
N SER A 369 -15.29 -23.35 -15.87
CA SER A 369 -15.64 -24.76 -15.73
C SER A 369 -15.58 -25.48 -17.08
N GLY A 370 -14.87 -26.61 -17.11
CA GLY A 370 -14.82 -27.54 -18.24
C GLY A 370 -14.97 -28.98 -17.75
N MET A 371 -15.07 -29.90 -18.69
CA MET A 371 -15.13 -31.33 -18.40
C MET A 371 -13.90 -32.05 -18.93
N GLN A 372 -13.48 -33.04 -18.17
CA GLN A 372 -12.53 -34.04 -18.62
C GLN A 372 -13.19 -35.41 -18.50
N TYR A 373 -13.28 -36.13 -19.61
CA TYR A 373 -13.65 -37.54 -19.57
C TYR A 373 -12.39 -38.38 -19.57
N ASP A 374 -12.26 -39.22 -18.56
CA ASP A 374 -11.10 -40.07 -18.38
C ASP A 374 -11.30 -41.45 -19.01
N GLU A 375 -10.25 -41.95 -19.64
CA GLU A 375 -10.17 -43.32 -20.14
C GLU A 375 -11.26 -43.77 -21.12
N LEU A 376 -11.74 -42.89 -22.01
CA LEU A 376 -12.63 -43.34 -23.10
C LEU A 376 -11.82 -44.11 -24.14
N GLY A 377 -12.24 -45.34 -24.41
CA GLY A 377 -11.53 -46.26 -25.31
C GLY A 377 -11.17 -47.57 -24.61
N GLY A 378 -10.39 -48.42 -25.29
CA GLY A 378 -10.09 -49.76 -24.79
C GLY A 378 -11.33 -50.66 -24.70
N LYS A 379 -11.77 -50.99 -23.49
CA LYS A 379 -12.95 -51.85 -23.25
C LYS A 379 -14.29 -51.09 -23.28
N VAL A 380 -14.27 -49.75 -23.22
CA VAL A 380 -15.48 -48.92 -23.22
C VAL A 380 -15.81 -48.50 -24.66
N LYS A 381 -17.04 -48.79 -25.11
CA LYS A 381 -17.54 -48.37 -26.43
C LYS A 381 -17.84 -46.86 -26.43
N PRO A 382 -17.13 -46.04 -27.24
CA PRO A 382 -17.24 -44.58 -27.18
C PRO A 382 -18.58 -44.04 -27.73
N GLU A 383 -19.32 -44.81 -28.52
CA GLU A 383 -20.47 -44.33 -29.29
C GLU A 383 -21.59 -43.77 -28.41
N ALA A 384 -21.98 -44.51 -27.36
CA ALA A 384 -23.06 -44.10 -26.46
C ALA A 384 -22.67 -42.82 -25.69
N TYR A 385 -21.41 -42.74 -25.25
CA TYR A 385 -20.88 -41.56 -24.59
C TYR A 385 -20.88 -40.33 -25.51
N LEU A 386 -20.37 -40.48 -26.73
CA LEU A 386 -20.26 -39.37 -27.69
C LEU A 386 -21.65 -38.89 -28.16
N ALA A 387 -22.63 -39.78 -28.28
CA ALA A 387 -24.01 -39.39 -28.60
C ALA A 387 -24.61 -38.51 -27.48
N ALA A 388 -24.46 -38.94 -26.22
CA ALA A 388 -24.89 -38.16 -25.07
C ALA A 388 -24.20 -36.79 -24.96
N LEU A 389 -22.90 -36.75 -25.22
CA LEU A 389 -22.11 -35.52 -25.19
C LEU A 389 -22.56 -34.53 -26.27
N ARG A 390 -22.89 -35.01 -27.47
CA ARG A 390 -23.47 -34.18 -28.54
C ARG A 390 -24.79 -33.54 -28.10
N GLU A 391 -25.68 -34.31 -27.49
CA GLU A 391 -26.93 -33.78 -26.96
C GLU A 391 -26.68 -32.75 -25.85
N PHE A 392 -25.73 -33.01 -24.95
CA PHE A 392 -25.34 -32.07 -23.89
C PHE A 392 -24.83 -30.73 -24.47
N ARG A 393 -24.03 -30.77 -25.55
CA ARG A 393 -23.50 -29.55 -26.18
C ARG A 393 -24.56 -28.70 -26.86
N LYS A 394 -25.70 -29.26 -27.26
CA LYS A 394 -26.80 -28.45 -27.82
C LYS A 394 -27.31 -27.41 -26.82
N THR A 395 -27.32 -27.76 -25.52
CA THR A 395 -27.74 -26.85 -24.45
C THR A 395 -26.57 -26.17 -23.74
N HIS A 396 -25.33 -26.65 -23.92
CA HIS A 396 -24.13 -26.10 -23.30
C HIS A 396 -22.97 -25.93 -24.29
N PRO A 397 -23.13 -25.13 -25.36
CA PRO A 397 -22.17 -25.08 -26.47
C PRO A 397 -20.81 -24.46 -26.09
N LYS A 398 -20.72 -23.78 -24.94
CA LYS A 398 -19.51 -23.11 -24.44
C LYS A 398 -18.69 -23.95 -23.46
N VAL A 399 -19.19 -25.10 -23.01
CA VAL A 399 -18.45 -25.96 -22.08
C VAL A 399 -17.27 -26.57 -22.81
N PHE A 400 -16.08 -26.39 -22.26
CA PHE A 400 -14.85 -26.99 -22.78
C PHE A 400 -14.83 -28.49 -22.46
N VAL A 401 -14.61 -29.32 -23.48
CA VAL A 401 -14.60 -30.78 -23.37
C VAL A 401 -13.22 -31.32 -23.74
N ALA A 402 -12.54 -31.84 -22.73
CA ALA A 402 -11.28 -32.56 -22.89
C ALA A 402 -11.52 -34.07 -22.78
N LEU A 403 -10.95 -34.86 -23.68
CA LEU A 403 -11.11 -36.32 -23.69
C LEU A 403 -9.77 -37.01 -23.48
N TRP A 404 -9.57 -37.64 -22.33
CA TRP A 404 -8.46 -38.54 -22.09
C TRP A 404 -8.74 -39.89 -22.75
N HIS A 405 -7.94 -40.27 -23.74
CA HIS A 405 -8.15 -41.47 -24.55
C HIS A 405 -7.07 -42.51 -24.27
N ILE A 406 -7.47 -43.75 -23.97
CA ILE A 406 -6.51 -44.83 -23.73
C ILE A 406 -5.73 -45.14 -25.01
N GLY A 407 -4.41 -44.90 -24.97
CA GLY A 407 -3.48 -45.24 -26.04
C GLY A 407 -3.45 -44.27 -27.23
N GLY A 408 -2.49 -44.49 -28.13
CA GLY A 408 -2.22 -43.64 -29.29
C GLY A 408 -2.99 -43.99 -30.58
N LYS A 409 -4.15 -44.65 -30.49
CA LYS A 409 -4.96 -45.08 -31.64
C LYS A 409 -6.45 -44.75 -31.43
N PRO A 410 -6.90 -43.52 -31.70
CA PRO A 410 -8.30 -43.15 -31.54
C PRO A 410 -9.19 -43.92 -32.52
N THR A 411 -10.38 -44.32 -32.09
CA THR A 411 -11.38 -44.96 -32.95
C THR A 411 -11.96 -43.96 -33.97
N PRO A 412 -12.55 -44.42 -35.08
CA PRO A 412 -13.22 -43.53 -36.04
C PRO A 412 -14.30 -42.64 -35.40
N ALA A 413 -15.00 -43.14 -34.39
CA ALA A 413 -16.02 -42.36 -33.67
C ALA A 413 -15.41 -41.16 -32.92
N ILE A 414 -14.25 -41.36 -32.27
CA ILE A 414 -13.53 -40.30 -31.56
C ILE A 414 -12.96 -39.28 -32.55
N VAL A 415 -12.37 -39.73 -33.66
CA VAL A 415 -11.86 -38.83 -34.71
C VAL A 415 -12.98 -37.93 -35.24
N ARG A 416 -14.18 -38.47 -35.48
CA ARG A 416 -15.35 -37.68 -35.88
C ARG A 416 -15.74 -36.67 -34.81
N ALA A 417 -15.78 -37.07 -33.54
CA ALA A 417 -16.14 -36.19 -32.43
C ALA A 417 -15.16 -35.01 -32.22
N VAL A 418 -13.88 -35.20 -32.55
CA VAL A 418 -12.90 -34.09 -32.51
C VAL A 418 -13.09 -33.13 -33.69
N LYS A 419 -13.35 -33.69 -34.88
CA LYS A 419 -13.58 -32.89 -36.09
C LYS A 419 -14.87 -32.09 -36.04
N ASP A 420 -15.96 -32.69 -35.58
CA ASP A 420 -17.27 -32.05 -35.46
C ASP A 420 -17.38 -31.08 -34.26
N GLY A 421 -16.34 -30.98 -33.42
CA GLY A 421 -16.29 -30.08 -32.27
C GLY A 421 -17.02 -30.59 -31.04
N THR A 422 -17.48 -31.85 -31.02
CA THR A 422 -18.02 -32.48 -29.81
C THR A 422 -16.96 -32.54 -28.70
N VAL A 423 -15.72 -32.84 -29.08
CA VAL A 423 -14.53 -32.85 -28.21
C VAL A 423 -13.63 -31.69 -28.65
N ASP A 424 -13.40 -30.73 -27.74
CA ASP A 424 -12.56 -29.55 -28.02
C ASP A 424 -11.07 -29.92 -28.01
N LEU A 425 -10.68 -30.86 -27.13
CA LEU A 425 -9.30 -31.33 -27.00
C LEU A 425 -9.22 -32.84 -26.74
N LEU A 426 -8.52 -33.56 -27.61
CA LEU A 426 -8.16 -34.96 -27.40
C LEU A 426 -6.82 -35.06 -26.69
N MET A 427 -6.75 -35.90 -25.65
CA MET A 427 -5.55 -36.17 -24.86
C MET A 427 -5.25 -37.67 -24.92
N PRO A 428 -4.54 -38.15 -25.94
CA PRO A 428 -4.18 -39.55 -26.02
C PRO A 428 -3.14 -39.87 -24.96
N GLU A 429 -3.41 -40.91 -24.19
CA GLU A 429 -2.50 -41.47 -23.21
C GLU A 429 -1.34 -42.16 -23.92
N ILE A 430 -0.17 -41.54 -23.86
CA ILE A 430 1.06 -42.02 -24.49
C ILE A 430 2.16 -42.04 -23.44
N TYR A 431 2.03 -42.95 -22.48
CA TYR A 431 3.03 -43.15 -21.44
C TYR A 431 4.16 -44.03 -22.00
N TYR A 432 5.14 -43.37 -22.62
CA TYR A 432 6.42 -44.01 -22.93
C TYR A 432 7.27 -44.09 -21.65
N THR A 433 7.85 -45.26 -21.45
CA THR A 433 8.78 -45.61 -20.38
C THR A 433 10.18 -45.76 -20.98
N TRP A 434 11.25 -45.79 -20.17
CA TRP A 434 12.63 -45.80 -20.69
C TRP A 434 12.94 -47.03 -21.57
N ASP A 435 12.30 -48.15 -21.29
CA ASP A 435 12.39 -49.41 -22.05
C ASP A 435 11.62 -49.36 -23.38
N ARG A 436 10.69 -48.40 -23.53
CA ARG A 436 9.98 -48.18 -24.79
C ARG A 436 10.71 -47.17 -25.66
N LYS A 437 10.92 -47.55 -26.92
CA LYS A 437 11.55 -46.68 -27.92
C LYS A 437 10.71 -45.43 -28.15
N ILE A 438 11.30 -44.27 -27.83
CA ILE A 438 10.70 -42.94 -28.03
C ILE A 438 10.32 -42.67 -29.49
N ASP A 439 10.89 -43.42 -30.45
CA ASP A 439 10.51 -43.35 -31.87
C ASP A 439 9.04 -43.70 -32.13
N GLY A 440 8.40 -44.49 -31.27
CA GLY A 440 6.96 -44.74 -31.35
C GLY A 440 6.11 -43.45 -31.27
N LEU A 441 6.63 -42.42 -30.60
CA LEU A 441 5.98 -41.11 -30.49
C LEU A 441 5.89 -40.43 -31.85
N LYS A 442 6.94 -40.52 -32.69
CA LYS A 442 6.94 -39.96 -34.04
C LYS A 442 5.88 -40.60 -34.91
N GLU A 443 5.76 -41.93 -34.86
CA GLU A 443 4.74 -42.66 -35.61
C GLU A 443 3.33 -42.34 -35.11
N THR A 444 3.16 -42.12 -33.81
CA THR A 444 1.89 -41.66 -33.25
C THR A 444 1.56 -40.25 -33.75
N ILE A 445 2.50 -39.30 -33.71
CA ILE A 445 2.32 -37.95 -34.26
C ILE A 445 1.93 -38.01 -35.75
N LYS A 446 2.65 -38.77 -36.58
CA LYS A 446 2.33 -38.95 -38.01
C LYS A 446 0.90 -39.46 -38.21
N ARG A 447 0.46 -40.42 -37.38
CA ARG A 447 -0.92 -40.94 -37.42
C ARG A 447 -1.94 -39.85 -37.12
N PHE A 448 -1.77 -39.09 -36.04
CA PHE A 448 -2.71 -38.01 -35.68
C PHE A 448 -2.75 -36.90 -36.73
N ARG A 449 -1.61 -36.58 -37.34
CA ARG A 449 -1.55 -35.68 -38.50
C ARG A 449 -2.34 -36.21 -39.69
N LYS A 450 -2.14 -37.49 -40.06
CA LYS A 450 -2.90 -38.13 -41.15
C LYS A 450 -4.42 -38.15 -40.88
N LEU A 451 -4.82 -38.25 -39.61
CA LEU A 451 -6.22 -38.17 -39.22
C LEU A 451 -6.77 -36.74 -39.27
N GLY A 452 -5.93 -35.71 -39.35
CA GLY A 452 -6.34 -34.29 -39.42
C GLY A 452 -6.98 -33.80 -38.13
N ILE A 453 -6.42 -34.16 -36.97
CA ILE A 453 -6.92 -33.78 -35.63
C ILE A 453 -5.79 -33.31 -34.69
N LEU A 454 -4.59 -33.11 -35.23
CA LEU A 454 -3.39 -32.84 -34.42
C LEU A 454 -3.44 -31.44 -33.78
N ASP A 455 -4.08 -30.48 -34.44
CA ASP A 455 -4.39 -29.13 -33.95
C ASP A 455 -5.36 -29.10 -32.75
N LYS A 456 -6.04 -30.22 -32.48
CA LYS A 456 -6.90 -30.44 -31.32
C LYS A 456 -6.41 -31.57 -30.42
N THR A 457 -5.12 -31.87 -30.44
CA THR A 457 -4.54 -32.99 -29.69
C THR A 457 -3.40 -32.53 -28.79
N ALA A 458 -3.57 -32.65 -27.47
CA ALA A 458 -2.51 -32.45 -26.48
C ALA A 458 -2.01 -33.81 -25.97
N PHE A 459 -0.79 -34.20 -26.30
CA PHE A 459 -0.31 -35.55 -25.97
C PHE A 459 -0.20 -35.76 -24.45
N GLY A 460 -0.82 -36.84 -23.95
CA GLY A 460 -0.84 -37.22 -22.55
C GLY A 460 0.42 -37.96 -22.13
N LEU A 461 1.24 -37.32 -21.30
CA LEU A 461 2.51 -37.84 -20.79
C LEU A 461 2.39 -38.36 -19.35
N GLY A 462 3.12 -39.42 -19.06
CA GLY A 462 3.08 -40.09 -17.76
C GLY A 462 4.07 -39.46 -16.78
N THR A 463 3.55 -38.78 -15.74
CA THR A 463 4.39 -38.23 -14.66
C THR A 463 4.28 -39.02 -13.36
N ALA A 464 3.40 -40.02 -13.28
CA ALA A 464 3.25 -40.87 -12.10
C ALA A 464 4.47 -41.79 -11.90
N SER A 465 4.85 -42.00 -10.63
CA SER A 465 5.95 -42.90 -10.26
C SER A 465 5.67 -44.37 -10.56
N ALA A 466 4.41 -44.78 -10.65
CA ALA A 466 4.06 -46.17 -11.01
C ALA A 466 4.42 -46.53 -12.46
N TYR A 467 4.49 -45.54 -13.35
CA TYR A 467 5.01 -45.72 -14.72
C TYR A 467 6.52 -45.60 -14.76
N ALA A 468 7.18 -45.45 -13.62
CA ALA A 468 8.53 -44.94 -13.61
C ALA A 468 9.53 -45.96 -14.13
N GLY A 469 9.78 -47.03 -13.38
CA GLY A 469 11.07 -47.72 -13.52
C GLY A 469 12.27 -46.75 -13.56
N TRP A 470 12.09 -45.48 -13.14
CA TRP A 470 13.05 -44.38 -13.24
C TRP A 470 13.87 -44.43 -11.95
N GLY A 471 15.19 -44.37 -12.06
CA GLY A 471 16.06 -44.39 -10.89
C GLY A 471 15.87 -43.15 -10.01
N THR A 472 15.72 -41.96 -10.62
CA THR A 472 15.59 -40.69 -9.90
C THR A 472 14.58 -39.73 -10.54
N ALA A 473 14.12 -38.73 -9.77
CA ALA A 473 13.27 -37.63 -10.25
C ALA A 473 13.92 -36.85 -11.41
N GLN A 474 15.24 -36.63 -11.33
CA GLN A 474 16.03 -35.96 -12.37
C GLN A 474 15.95 -36.73 -13.70
N GLN A 475 16.20 -38.04 -13.69
CA GLN A 475 16.13 -38.89 -14.89
C GLN A 475 14.73 -38.91 -15.50
N HIS A 476 13.69 -38.94 -14.66
CA HIS A 476 12.31 -38.88 -15.12
C HIS A 476 12.02 -37.55 -15.83
N ALA A 477 12.42 -36.42 -15.25
CA ALA A 477 12.23 -35.11 -15.84
C ALA A 477 13.01 -34.94 -17.16
N GLU A 478 14.25 -35.43 -17.24
CA GLU A 478 15.05 -35.42 -18.48
C GLU A 478 14.43 -36.27 -19.59
N TYR A 479 13.83 -37.41 -19.26
CA TYR A 479 13.12 -38.22 -20.24
C TYR A 479 11.84 -37.55 -20.73
N LEU A 480 11.09 -36.90 -19.83
CA LEU A 480 9.94 -36.09 -20.21
C LEU A 480 10.36 -34.91 -21.09
N GLU A 481 11.49 -34.26 -20.82
CA GLU A 481 12.05 -33.22 -21.70
C GLU A 481 12.29 -33.72 -23.12
N LYS A 482 12.88 -34.92 -23.28
CA LYS A 482 13.08 -35.53 -24.61
C LYS A 482 11.76 -35.76 -25.34
N GLN A 483 10.71 -36.20 -24.65
CA GLN A 483 9.38 -36.37 -25.24
C GLN A 483 8.76 -35.04 -25.64
N ILE A 484 8.82 -34.03 -24.77
CA ILE A 484 8.29 -32.68 -25.01
C ILE A 484 8.99 -32.03 -26.20
N ALA A 485 10.33 -32.08 -26.25
CA ALA A 485 11.11 -31.56 -27.35
C ALA A 485 10.76 -32.25 -28.68
N LEU A 486 10.57 -33.57 -28.67
CA LEU A 486 10.16 -34.33 -29.84
C LEU A 486 8.75 -33.96 -30.31
N ILE A 487 7.79 -33.81 -29.39
CA ILE A 487 6.44 -33.36 -29.71
C ILE A 487 6.51 -31.96 -30.32
N ARG A 488 7.20 -31.01 -29.71
CA ARG A 488 7.29 -29.64 -30.24
C ARG A 488 7.93 -29.63 -31.64
N LYS A 489 8.99 -30.41 -31.85
CA LYS A 489 9.69 -30.52 -33.14
C LYS A 489 8.82 -31.14 -34.23
N PHE A 490 8.10 -32.22 -33.92
CA PHE A 490 7.41 -33.02 -34.92
C PHE A 490 5.91 -32.76 -35.00
N ALA A 491 5.31 -32.05 -34.05
CA ALA A 491 3.90 -31.67 -33.96
C ALA A 491 3.73 -30.21 -33.51
N PRO A 492 4.36 -29.22 -34.17
CA PRO A 492 4.25 -27.82 -33.78
C PRO A 492 2.81 -27.29 -33.82
N GLU A 493 1.89 -27.93 -34.54
CA GLU A 493 0.46 -27.63 -34.61
C GLU A 493 -0.32 -28.10 -33.37
N SER A 494 0.21 -29.06 -32.60
CA SER A 494 -0.40 -29.50 -31.33
C SER A 494 -0.56 -28.32 -30.36
N PRO A 495 -1.74 -28.13 -29.74
CA PRO A 495 -2.00 -27.00 -28.87
C PRO A 495 -1.52 -27.24 -27.44
N GLY A 496 -0.63 -28.21 -27.17
CA GLY A 496 0.03 -28.36 -25.88
C GLY A 496 0.17 -29.81 -25.42
N LEU A 497 0.10 -30.00 -24.11
CA LEU A 497 0.43 -31.25 -23.43
C LEU A 497 -0.58 -31.55 -22.32
N ALA A 498 -0.70 -32.83 -22.00
CA ALA A 498 -1.47 -33.27 -20.85
C ALA A 498 -0.60 -34.17 -19.97
N PHE A 499 -0.82 -34.15 -18.66
CA PHE A 499 0.01 -34.85 -17.69
C PHE A 499 -0.83 -35.64 -16.69
N TYR A 500 -0.55 -36.93 -16.57
CA TYR A 500 -1.12 -37.74 -15.50
C TYR A 500 -0.21 -37.71 -14.28
N SER A 501 -0.73 -37.15 -13.17
CA SER A 501 0.11 -36.67 -12.06
C SER A 501 -0.24 -37.23 -10.67
N SER A 502 -0.98 -38.34 -10.62
CA SER A 502 -1.14 -39.08 -9.36
C SER A 502 0.21 -39.70 -8.97
N ALA A 503 0.68 -39.45 -7.75
CA ALA A 503 1.93 -40.03 -7.24
C ALA A 503 3.20 -39.69 -8.06
N THR A 504 3.30 -38.49 -8.63
CA THR A 504 4.54 -37.99 -9.25
C THR A 504 5.67 -37.86 -8.22
N LEU A 505 6.90 -38.19 -8.61
CA LEU A 505 8.07 -37.96 -7.75
C LEU A 505 8.23 -36.45 -7.43
N PRO A 506 8.67 -36.09 -6.21
CA PRO A 506 8.89 -34.68 -5.85
C PRO A 506 9.79 -33.94 -6.85
N GLY A 507 9.42 -32.71 -7.23
CA GLY A 507 10.17 -31.84 -8.14
C GLY A 507 9.96 -32.12 -9.63
N VAL A 508 9.40 -33.28 -10.02
CA VAL A 508 9.17 -33.59 -11.44
C VAL A 508 8.07 -32.72 -12.02
N LYS A 509 6.98 -32.44 -11.28
CA LYS A 509 5.88 -31.62 -11.80
C LYS A 509 6.33 -30.19 -12.10
N GLU A 510 7.05 -29.58 -11.17
CA GLU A 510 7.59 -28.23 -11.28
C GLU A 510 8.56 -28.13 -12.45
N LYS A 511 9.46 -29.11 -12.59
CA LYS A 511 10.40 -29.17 -13.71
C LYS A 511 9.68 -29.30 -15.05
N VAL A 512 8.65 -30.14 -15.14
CA VAL A 512 7.86 -30.37 -16.37
C VAL A 512 7.00 -29.16 -16.72
N ASP A 513 6.46 -28.47 -15.73
CA ASP A 513 5.75 -27.22 -15.89
C ASP A 513 6.68 -26.13 -16.47
N ASP A 514 7.91 -26.03 -15.97
CA ASP A 514 8.94 -25.16 -16.54
C ASP A 514 9.29 -25.51 -18.01
N LEU A 515 9.27 -26.79 -18.37
CA LEU A 515 9.48 -27.23 -19.76
C LEU A 515 8.32 -26.79 -20.67
N CYS A 516 7.11 -26.67 -20.15
CA CYS A 516 5.98 -26.10 -20.89
C CYS A 516 6.26 -24.64 -21.26
N ARG A 517 6.80 -23.83 -20.33
CA ARG A 517 7.28 -22.48 -20.67
C ARG A 517 8.33 -22.50 -21.76
N LYS A 518 9.42 -23.26 -21.56
CA LYS A 518 10.56 -23.30 -22.47
C LYS A 518 10.12 -23.59 -23.92
N TYR A 519 9.43 -24.70 -24.13
CA TYR A 519 9.14 -25.21 -25.47
C TYR A 519 7.94 -24.55 -26.17
N TYR A 520 6.95 -24.06 -25.42
CA TYR A 520 5.70 -23.56 -26.01
C TYR A 520 5.46 -22.06 -25.83
N LEU A 521 6.00 -21.45 -24.77
CA LEU A 521 5.82 -20.01 -24.52
C LEU A 521 7.01 -19.16 -24.96
N GLU A 522 8.24 -19.69 -24.86
CA GLU A 522 9.46 -18.96 -25.21
C GLU A 522 10.02 -19.34 -26.58
N GLU A 523 10.15 -20.64 -26.87
CA GLU A 523 10.60 -21.13 -28.18
C GLU A 523 9.47 -21.09 -29.22
N GLY A 524 8.23 -21.37 -28.82
CA GLY A 524 7.06 -21.40 -29.70
C GLY A 524 6.60 -20.04 -30.25
N GLY A 525 7.15 -18.93 -29.75
CA GLY A 525 6.89 -17.58 -30.26
C GLY A 525 7.92 -17.08 -31.28
N ARG A 526 8.86 -17.93 -31.73
CA ARG A 526 9.94 -17.59 -32.68
C ARG A 526 9.63 -17.93 -34.15
N GLU A 527 8.43 -18.43 -34.43
CA GLU A 527 7.88 -18.60 -35.79
C GLU A 527 7.24 -17.29 -36.25
#